data_AF-A0A382EQD6-F1
#
_entry.id   AF-A0A382EQD6-F1
#
_cell.length_a   1.000
_cell.length_b   1.000
_cell.length_c   1.000
_cell.angle_alpha   90.00
_cell.angle_beta   90.00
_cell.angle_gamma   90.00
#
_symmetry.space_group_name_H-M   'P 1'
#
loop_
_entity.id
_entity.type
_entity.pdbx_description
1 polymer ?
#
loop_
_entity_poly.entity_id
_entity_poly.type
_entity_poly.pdbx_seq_one_letter_code
_entity_poly.pdbx_strand_id
1 'polypeptide(L)' 'MFSFFKKKKIISHIKLNGVIGNVGKFRQGIDFAGQEEIIKKAFSLKKIKAVAVSINSPGGSPVQSHLIYK' A
#
# COMPACT_ATOMS: atom_id res chain seq x y z
N MET A 1 -14.52 9.99 35.59
CA MET A 1 -13.35 9.09 35.49
C MET A 1 -12.96 8.97 34.01
N PHE A 2 -12.10 9.87 33.52
CA PHE A 2 -11.73 9.92 32.11
C PHE A 2 -10.70 8.82 31.80
N SER A 3 -11.08 7.84 30.97
CA SER A 3 -10.18 6.76 30.54
C SER A 3 -9.23 7.27 29.45
N PHE A 4 -8.09 7.83 29.86
CA PHE A 4 -7.00 8.24 28.96
C PHE A 4 -6.19 7.05 28.38
N PHE A 5 -6.46 5.82 28.83
CA PHE A 5 -5.66 4.62 28.54
C PHE A 5 -6.33 3.60 27.60
N LYS A 6 -7.37 3.97 26.83
CA LYS A 6 -7.85 3.08 25.76
C LYS A 6 -6.78 2.98 24.66
N LYS A 7 -6.13 1.81 24.56
CA LYS A 7 -5.21 1.47 23.46
C LYS A 7 -5.93 1.66 22.11
N LYS A 8 -5.63 2.76 21.41
CA LYS A 8 -6.13 3.01 20.05
C LYS A 8 -5.63 1.90 19.13
N LYS A 9 -6.55 1.31 18.36
CA LYS A 9 -6.20 0.33 17.33
C LYS A 9 -5.59 1.10 16.15
N ILE A 10 -4.39 0.73 15.72
CA ILE A 10 -3.71 1.35 14.57
C ILE A 10 -3.83 0.39 13.38
N ILE A 11 -4.17 0.93 12.22
CA ILE A 11 -4.26 0.22 10.94
C ILE A 11 -3.40 0.99 9.95
N SER A 12 -2.45 0.30 9.31
CA SER A 12 -1.68 0.90 8.21
C SER A 12 -2.53 0.92 6.95
N HIS A 13 -2.50 1.99 6.16
CA HIS A 13 -3.29 2.12 4.94
C HIS A 13 -2.40 2.32 3.72
N ILE A 14 -2.53 1.44 2.74
CA ILE A 14 -1.85 1.52 1.44
C ILE A 14 -2.90 1.86 0.38
N LYS A 15 -2.59 2.86 -0.46
CA LYS A 15 -3.43 3.26 -1.59
C LYS A 15 -2.71 2.99 -2.90
N LEU A 16 -3.28 2.11 -3.71
CA LEU A 16 -2.81 1.77 -5.03
C LEU A 16 -3.77 2.41 -6.04
N ASN A 17 -3.33 3.44 -6.76
CA ASN A 17 -4.14 4.18 -7.72
C ASN A 17 -3.41 4.33 -9.04
N GLY A 18 -4.08 4.01 -10.15
CA GLY A 18 -3.53 4.12 -11.50
C GLY A 18 -3.25 2.77 -12.17
N VAL A 19 -2.70 2.83 -13.38
CA VAL A 19 -2.34 1.65 -14.18
C VAL A 19 -1.15 0.93 -13.54
N ILE A 20 -1.17 -0.39 -13.49
CA ILE A 20 -0.05 -1.20 -12.99
C ILE A 20 0.99 -1.33 -14.10
N GLY A 21 2.15 -0.70 -13.95
CA GLY A 21 3.20 -0.71 -14.94
C GLY A 21 3.89 0.63 -15.12
N ASN A 22 4.88 0.63 -16.00
CA ASN A 22 5.65 1.81 -16.32
C ASN A 22 4.79 2.73 -17.20
N VAL A 23 4.21 3.76 -16.60
CA VAL A 23 3.45 4.79 -17.32
C VAL A 23 4.40 5.96 -17.63
N GLY A 24 4.17 6.65 -18.75
CA GLY A 24 5.04 7.75 -19.19
C GLY A 24 5.21 8.85 -18.13
N LYS A 25 6.28 9.65 -18.24
CA LYS A 25 6.75 10.66 -17.26
C LYS A 25 5.69 11.54 -16.58
N PHE A 26 4.53 11.75 -17.21
CA PHE A 26 3.46 12.63 -16.72
C PHE A 26 2.29 11.90 -16.06
N ARG A 27 2.29 10.56 -16.04
CA ARG A 27 1.25 9.75 -15.38
C ARG A 27 1.86 9.07 -14.17
N GLN A 28 1.10 9.02 -13.08
CA GLN A 28 1.45 8.16 -11.94
C GLN A 28 0.85 6.78 -12.18
N GLY A 29 1.71 5.77 -12.15
CA GLY A 29 1.32 4.38 -12.25
C GLY A 29 1.82 3.62 -11.03
N ILE A 30 1.38 2.38 -10.91
CA ILE A 30 1.75 1.50 -9.83
C ILE A 30 2.85 0.58 -10.36
N ASP A 31 4.07 0.71 -9.86
CA ASP A 31 5.17 -0.19 -10.19
C ASP A 31 5.81 -0.77 -8.93
N PHE A 32 6.55 -1.86 -9.10
CA PHE A 32 7.20 -2.55 -7.98
C PHE A 32 8.20 -1.64 -7.26
N ALA A 33 9.03 -0.91 -8.00
CA ALA A 33 10.07 -0.06 -7.43
C ALA A 33 9.51 1.02 -6.48
N GLY A 34 8.36 1.63 -6.82
CA GLY A 34 7.72 2.61 -5.96
C GLY A 34 6.92 2.01 -4.79
N GLN A 35 6.40 0.79 -4.93
CA GLN A 35 5.53 0.19 -3.92
C GLN A 35 6.27 -0.70 -2.90
N GLU A 36 7.40 -1.29 -3.26
CA GLU A 36 8.13 -2.25 -2.41
C GLU A 36 8.45 -1.68 -1.02
N GLU A 37 9.03 -0.47 -0.96
CA GLU A 37 9.40 0.16 0.31
C GLU A 37 8.17 0.55 1.14
N ILE A 38 7.11 1.03 0.48
CA ILE A 38 5.86 1.44 1.15
C ILE A 38 5.18 0.22 1.78
N ILE A 39 5.11 -0.89 1.05
CA ILE A 39 4.54 -2.14 1.53
C ILE A 39 5.38 -2.66 2.71
N LYS A 40 6.71 -2.77 2.56
CA LYS A 40 7.60 -3.20 3.66
C LYS A 40 7.43 -2.34 4.90
N LYS A 41 7.36 -1.02 4.73
CA LYS A 41 7.12 -0.08 5.83
C LYS A 41 5.75 -0.28 6.48
N ALA A 42 4.71 -0.49 5.69
CA ALA A 42 3.36 -0.71 6.21
C ALA A 42 3.27 -1.96 7.08
N PHE A 43 4.01 -3.02 6.77
CA PHE A 43 4.05 -4.26 7.54
C PHE A 43 5.05 -4.24 8.72
N SER A 44 6.08 -3.38 8.69
CA SER A 44 7.07 -3.30 9.78
C SER A 44 6.61 -2.47 11.00
N LEU A 45 5.49 -1.75 10.89
CA LEU A 45 4.97 -0.92 11.98
C LEU A 45 4.56 -1.76 13.20
N LYS A 46 5.14 -1.45 14.36
CA LYS A 46 4.81 -2.13 15.63
C LYS A 46 3.38 -1.82 16.06
N LYS A 47 2.69 -2.82 16.64
CA LYS A 47 1.34 -2.71 17.23
C LYS A 47 0.21 -2.38 16.23
N ILE A 48 0.43 -2.56 14.93
CA ILE A 48 -0.66 -2.53 13.95
C ILE A 48 -1.50 -3.79 14.07
N LYS A 49 -2.81 -3.68 13.86
CA LYS A 49 -3.72 -4.83 13.87
C LYS A 49 -3.95 -5.44 12.49
N ALA A 50 -3.83 -4.61 11.47
CA ALA A 50 -4.06 -4.97 10.08
C ALA A 50 -3.41 -3.92 9.17
N VAL A 51 -3.24 -4.30 7.91
CA VAL A 51 -2.95 -3.40 6.81
C VAL A 51 -4.20 -3.36 5.92
N ALA A 52 -4.74 -2.17 5.71
CA ALA A 52 -5.81 -1.93 4.75
C ALA A 52 -5.18 -1.57 3.40
N VAL A 53 -5.65 -2.20 2.32
CA VAL A 53 -5.21 -1.90 0.97
C VAL A 53 -6.42 -1.44 0.17
N SER A 54 -6.34 -0.25 -0.41
CA SER A 54 -7.35 0.28 -1.33
C SER A 54 -6.79 0.27 -2.74
N ILE A 55 -7.49 -0.37 -3.66
CA ILE A 55 -7.08 -0.53 -5.06
C ILE A 55 -8.08 0.19 -5.95
N ASN A 56 -7.59 1.19 -6.68
CA ASN A 56 -8.30 1.85 -7.77
C ASN A 56 -7.42 1.78 -9.01
N SER A 57 -7.40 0.61 -9.65
CA SER A 57 -6.55 0.34 -10.80
C SER A 57 -7.37 -0.28 -11.93
N PRO A 58 -7.21 0.18 -13.18
CA PRO A 58 -7.78 -0.49 -14.34
C PRO A 58 -7.02 -1.77 -14.74
N GLY A 59 -6.00 -2.19 -13.97
CA GLY A 59 -5.09 -3.29 -14.30
C GLY A 59 -3.81 -2.82 -14.99
N GLY A 60 -3.13 -3.73 -15.71
CA GLY A 60 -1.92 -3.41 -16.46
C GLY A 60 -0.97 -4.61 -16.63
N SER A 61 0.32 -4.38 -16.40
CA SER A 61 1.39 -5.36 -16.58
C SER A 61 1.25 -6.54 -15.59
N PRO A 62 1.07 -7.78 -16.08
CA PRO A 62 0.95 -8.95 -15.21
C PRO A 62 2.25 -9.21 -14.42
N VAL A 63 3.40 -8.86 -15.00
CA VAL A 63 4.70 -8.99 -14.35
C VAL A 63 4.80 -8.06 -13.15
N GLN A 64 4.42 -6.79 -13.29
CA GLN A 64 4.46 -5.82 -12.19
C GLN A 64 3.45 -6.19 -11.09
N SER A 65 2.24 -6.65 -11.46
CA SER A 65 1.28 -7.18 -10.48
C SER A 65 1.85 -8.34 -9.68
N HIS A 66 2.52 -9.29 -10.34
CA HIS A 66 3.13 -10.44 -9.67
C HIS A 66 4.30 -10.04 -8.76
N LEU A 67 5.10 -9.05 -9.16
CA LEU A 67 6.18 -8.53 -8.34
C LEU A 67 5.66 -7.80 -7.09
N ILE A 68 4.59 -7.01 -7.22
CA ILE A 68 3.95 -6.31 -6.10
C ILE A 68 3.27 -7.30 -5.13
N TYR A 69 2.78 -8.42 -5.65
CA TYR A 69 2.14 -9.47 -4.83
C TYR A 69 3.13 -10.26 -3.97
N LYS A 70 4.37 -10.41 -4.43
CA LYS A 70 5.43 -11.15 -3.73
C LYS A 70 6.04 -10.36 -2.57
#